data_AF-A0A6J4JPH4-F1
#
_entry.id   AF-A0A6J4JPH4-F1
#
_cell.length_a   1.000
_cell.length_b   1.000
_cell.length_c   1.000
_cell.angle_alpha   90.00
_cell.angle_beta   90.00
_cell.angle_gamma   90.00
#
_symmetry.space_group_name_H-M   'P 1'
#
loop_
_entity.id
_entity.type
_entity.pdbx_description
1 polymer ?
#
loop_
_entity_poly.entity_id
_entity_poly.type
_entity_poly.pdbx_seq_one_letter_code
_entity_poly.pdbx_strand_id
1 'polypeptide(L)'
;MAPYTQYVADQINRISGVHAGHPDRIRDSKWRIASCLGLFKDLDPTGRLTTQQVEVIDIYITKFLSTSVGQEAIAYFQGGRN
;
A
#
# COMPACT_ATOMS: atom_id res chain seq x y z
N MET A 1 9.11 -0.27 15.70
CA MET A 1 8.52 -0.18 14.35
C MET A 1 7.77 -1.46 14.07
N ALA A 2 6.51 -1.39 13.64
CA ALA A 2 5.82 -2.60 13.19
C ALA A 2 6.60 -3.16 11.97
N PRO A 3 6.78 -4.49 11.86
CA PRO A 3 7.71 -5.09 10.90
C PRO A 3 7.39 -4.78 9.43
N TYR A 4 6.21 -4.24 9.14
CA TYR A 4 5.71 -4.00 7.78
C TYR A 4 5.57 -2.52 7.41
N THR A 5 5.83 -1.58 8.34
CA THR A 5 5.60 -0.13 8.11
C THR A 5 6.36 0.40 6.89
N GLN A 6 7.64 0.05 6.75
CA GLN A 6 8.44 0.51 5.60
C GLN A 6 8.00 -0.13 4.29
N TYR A 7 7.63 -1.41 4.31
CA TYR A 7 7.15 -2.11 3.13
C TYR A 7 5.82 -1.51 2.63
N VAL A 8 4.88 -1.28 3.53
CA VAL A 8 3.60 -0.62 3.23
C VAL A 8 3.84 0.78 2.65
N ALA A 9 4.74 1.56 3.26
CA ALA A 9 5.08 2.89 2.76
C ALA A 9 5.73 2.85 1.35
N ASP A 10 6.61 1.89 1.05
CA ASP A 10 7.16 1.71 -0.32
C ASP A 10 6.05 1.43 -1.34
N GLN A 11 5.11 0.53 -1.01
CA GLN A 11 4.00 0.20 -1.91
C GLN A 11 3.07 1.40 -2.13
N ILE A 12 2.77 2.18 -1.08
CA ILE A 12 1.98 3.42 -1.20
C ILE A 12 2.71 4.45 -2.07
N ASN A 13 4.02 4.64 -1.85
CA ASN A 13 4.83 5.55 -2.66
C ASN A 13 4.86 5.14 -4.15
N ARG A 14 4.91 3.83 -4.44
CA ARG A 14 4.77 3.32 -5.82
C ARG A 14 3.41 3.63 -6.41
N ILE A 15 2.32 3.45 -5.66
CA ILE A 15 0.95 3.76 -6.12
C ILE A 15 0.83 5.23 -6.53
N SER A 16 1.30 6.16 -5.68
CA SER A 16 1.20 7.60 -5.97
C SER A 16 2.25 8.12 -6.96
N GLY A 17 3.36 7.41 -7.13
CA GLY A 17 4.47 7.79 -8.00
C GLY A 17 4.57 6.90 -9.25
N VAL A 18 5.44 5.90 -9.19
CA VAL A 18 5.86 5.07 -10.35
C VAL A 18 4.72 4.33 -11.04
N HIS A 19 3.65 4.01 -10.31
CA HIS A 19 2.48 3.29 -10.84
C HIS A 19 1.31 4.23 -11.19
N ALA A 20 1.46 5.54 -11.02
CA ALA A 20 0.43 6.50 -11.42
C ALA A 20 0.09 6.32 -12.91
N GLY A 21 -1.20 6.20 -13.22
CA GLY A 21 -1.67 5.91 -14.58
C GLY A 21 -1.56 4.45 -15.03
N HIS A 22 -1.10 3.53 -14.18
CA HIS A 22 -0.99 2.10 -14.47
C HIS A 22 -1.88 1.25 -13.53
N PRO A 23 -3.18 1.09 -13.83
CA PRO A 23 -4.16 0.43 -12.95
C PRO A 23 -3.74 -0.98 -12.48
N ASP A 24 -3.09 -1.77 -13.34
CA ASP A 24 -2.65 -3.12 -12.99
C ASP A 24 -1.53 -3.11 -11.95
N ARG A 25 -0.58 -2.18 -12.07
CA ARG A 25 0.52 -2.02 -11.10
C ARG A 25 0.03 -1.45 -9.77
N ILE A 26 -0.94 -0.53 -9.82
CA ILE A 26 -1.63 -0.02 -8.62
C ILE A 26 -2.32 -1.18 -7.90
N ARG A 27 -3.05 -2.03 -8.63
CA ARG A 27 -3.74 -3.20 -8.08
C ARG A 27 -2.78 -4.20 -7.45
N ASP A 28 -1.65 -4.50 -8.11
CA ASP A 28 -0.58 -5.36 -7.55
C ASP A 28 -0.04 -4.80 -6.23
N SER A 29 0.20 -3.48 -6.18
CA SER A 29 0.68 -2.83 -4.96
C SER A 29 -0.35 -2.89 -3.82
N LYS A 30 -1.63 -2.68 -4.13
CA LYS A 30 -2.73 -2.83 -3.16
C LYS A 30 -2.83 -4.28 -2.65
N TRP A 31 -2.67 -5.26 -3.54
CA TRP A 31 -2.68 -6.68 -3.18
C TRP A 31 -1.51 -7.03 -2.24
N ARG A 32 -0.31 -6.51 -2.52
CA ARG A 32 0.88 -6.69 -1.66
C ARG A 32 0.68 -6.10 -0.27
N ILE A 33 0.08 -4.91 -0.17
CA ILE A 33 -0.28 -4.28 1.11
C ILE A 33 -1.25 -5.21 1.88
N ALA A 34 -2.31 -5.66 1.23
CA ALA A 34 -3.32 -6.52 1.85
C ALA A 34 -2.74 -7.86 2.33
N SER A 35 -1.91 -8.50 1.50
CA SER A 35 -1.22 -9.75 1.81
C SER A 35 -0.26 -9.59 2.99
N CYS A 36 0.58 -8.55 2.96
CA CYS A 36 1.58 -8.30 4.00
C CYS A 36 0.95 -8.01 5.38
N LEU A 37 -0.21 -7.37 5.40
CA LEU A 37 -0.94 -7.01 6.62
C LEU A 37 -1.93 -8.09 7.07
N GLY A 38 -2.15 -9.14 6.26
CA GLY A 38 -3.18 -10.14 6.52
C GLY A 38 -4.59 -9.53 6.64
N LEU A 39 -4.91 -8.50 5.83
CA LEU A 39 -6.18 -7.76 5.95
C LEU A 39 -7.41 -8.63 5.66
N PHE A 40 -7.24 -9.71 4.91
CA PHE A 40 -8.32 -10.58 4.48
C PHE A 40 -7.93 -12.05 4.70
N LYS A 41 -8.93 -12.86 5.05
CA LYS A 41 -8.75 -14.31 5.23
C LYS A 41 -8.47 -15.02 3.89
N ASP A 42 -9.14 -14.57 2.83
CA ASP A 42 -9.08 -15.17 1.50
C ASP A 42 -8.65 -14.12 0.47
N LEU A 43 -7.34 -14.03 0.23
CA LEU A 43 -6.75 -13.21 -0.82
C LEU A 43 -6.50 -14.10 -2.05
N ASP A 44 -6.96 -13.70 -3.23
CA ASP A 44 -6.74 -14.48 -4.45
C ASP A 44 -5.22 -14.52 -4.76
N PRO A 45 -4.59 -15.70 -4.85
CA PRO A 45 -3.16 -15.82 -5.10
C PRO A 45 -2.73 -15.29 -6.48
N THR A 46 -3.67 -15.05 -7.40
CA THR A 46 -3.41 -14.48 -8.73
C THR A 46 -3.29 -12.95 -8.72
N GLY A 47 -3.39 -12.29 -7.57
CA GLY A 47 -3.28 -10.83 -7.47
C GLY A 47 -4.60 -10.07 -7.70
N ARG A 48 -5.72 -10.79 -7.83
CA ARG A 48 -7.04 -10.17 -8.02
C ARG A 48 -7.60 -9.67 -6.69
N LEU A 49 -8.25 -8.52 -6.75
CA LEU A 49 -8.97 -7.91 -5.63
C LEU A 49 -10.41 -7.66 -6.06
N THR A 50 -11.36 -7.93 -5.19
CA THR A 50 -12.75 -7.49 -5.38
C THR A 50 -12.86 -5.98 -5.16
N THR A 51 -13.93 -5.36 -5.65
CA THR A 51 -14.19 -3.93 -5.41
C THR A 51 -14.18 -3.58 -3.92
N GLN A 52 -14.82 -4.42 -3.10
CA GLN A 52 -14.88 -4.20 -1.65
C GLN A 52 -13.49 -4.32 -0.99
N GLN A 53 -12.65 -5.26 -1.43
CA GLN A 53 -11.28 -5.38 -0.92
C GLN A 53 -10.46 -4.14 -1.28
N VAL A 54 -10.60 -3.63 -2.51
CA VAL A 54 -9.94 -2.39 -2.94
C VAL A 54 -10.34 -1.22 -2.04
N GLU A 55 -11.63 -1.05 -1.77
CA GLU A 55 -12.14 0.03 -0.89
C GLU A 55 -11.57 -0.07 0.53
N VAL A 56 -11.53 -1.27 1.11
CA VAL A 56 -10.95 -1.48 2.44
C VAL A 56 -9.46 -1.13 2.47
N ILE A 57 -8.71 -1.50 1.42
CA ILE A 57 -7.29 -1.16 1.30
C ILE A 57 -7.12 0.36 1.16
N ASP A 58 -7.98 1.03 0.38
CA ASP A 58 -7.91 2.48 0.19
C ASP A 58 -8.21 3.25 1.49
N ILE A 59 -9.18 2.77 2.29
CA ILE A 59 -9.44 3.27 3.64
C ILE A 59 -8.23 3.07 4.55
N TYR A 60 -7.59 1.89 4.50
CA TYR A 60 -6.37 1.64 5.26
C TYR A 60 -5.25 2.59 4.87
N ILE A 61 -4.98 2.76 3.57
CA ILE A 61 -3.94 3.67 3.05
C ILE A 61 -4.20 5.10 3.55
N THR A 62 -5.44 5.56 3.45
CA THR A 62 -5.83 6.90 3.92
C THR A 62 -5.56 7.06 5.43
N LYS A 63 -5.94 6.07 6.24
CA LYS A 63 -5.65 6.07 7.68
C LYS A 63 -4.16 6.04 7.96
N PHE A 64 -3.40 5.18 7.29
CA PHE A 64 -1.95 5.09 7.43
C PHE A 64 -1.28 6.44 7.19
N LEU A 65 -1.62 7.11 6.09
CA LEU A 65 -1.12 8.44 5.73
C LEU A 65 -1.52 9.55 6.72
N SER A 66 -2.59 9.36 7.49
CA SER A 66 -3.01 10.29 8.53
C SER A 66 -2.25 10.13 9.86
N THR A 67 -1.50 9.04 10.05
CA THR A 67 -0.72 8.80 11.28
C THR A 67 0.69 9.37 11.18
N SER A 68 1.26 9.83 12.30
CA SER A 68 2.65 10.31 12.35
C SER A 68 3.64 9.25 11.87
N VAL A 69 3.44 7.98 12.27
CA VAL A 69 4.27 6.85 11.83
C VAL A 69 4.21 6.65 10.32
N GLY A 70 3.02 6.74 9.72
CA GLY A 70 2.87 6.61 8.27
C GLY A 70 3.48 7.78 7.50
N GLN A 71 3.34 9.00 8.01
CA GLN A 71 3.95 10.20 7.43
C GLN A 71 5.48 10.12 7.46
N GLU A 72 6.07 9.76 8.60
CA GLU A 72 7.52 9.53 8.73
C GLU A 72 8.01 8.44 7.79
N ALA A 73 7.27 7.33 7.68
CA ALA A 73 7.63 6.22 6.81
C ALA A 73 7.58 6.60 5.33
N ILE A 74 6.61 7.41 4.90
CA ILE A 74 6.53 7.91 3.51
C ILE A 74 7.61 8.96 3.24
N ALA A 75 7.91 9.84 4.20
CA ALA A 75 8.96 10.83 4.08
C ALA A 75 10.34 10.21 3.80
N TYR A 76 10.63 9.02 4.36
CA TYR A 76 11.83 8.25 4.03
C TYR A 76 11.98 7.96 2.52
N PHE A 77 10.87 7.61 1.84
CA PHE A 77 10.89 7.29 0.42
C PHE A 77 10.80 8.52 -0.49
N GLN A 78 10.23 9.62 0.00
CA GLN A 78 10.14 10.89 -0.74
C GLN A 78 11.41 11.76 -0.59
N GLY A 79 12.12 11.66 0.54
CA GLY A 79 13.27 12.49 0.87
C GLY A 79 14.65 11.95 0.44
N GLY A 80 14.71 10.79 -0.21
CA GLY A 80 15.99 10.11 -0.47
C GLY A 80 15.97 9.15 -1.66
N ARG A 81 15.83 9.68 -2.87
CA ARG A 81 16.28 9.03 -4.12
C ARG A 81 16.61 10.10 -5.17
N ASN A 82 17.84 10.61 -5.09
CA ASN A 82 18.63 10.97 -6.28
C ASN A 82 19.21 9.69 -6.86
#